data_AF-A0A316W3F3-F1
#
_entry.id   AF-A0A316W3F3-F1
#
_cell.length_a   1.000
_cell.length_b   1.000
_cell.length_c   1.000
_cell.angle_alpha   90.00
_cell.angle_beta   90.00
_cell.angle_gamma   90.00
#
_symmetry.space_group_name_H-M   'P 1'
#
loop_
_entity.id
_entity.type
_entity.pdbx_description
1 polymer ?
#
loop_
_entity_poly.entity_id
_entity_poly.type
_entity_poly.pdbx_seq_one_letter_code
_entity_poly.pdbx_strand_id
1 'polypeptide(L)'
;MGDTLASELGILAKGQPRLVTTWKQVPRGTNGGVSALGTLVSFLGGALIGVVCIASLYFLPPSQTDDSLCSPSVSSAVIYLSVGALSGLGGSMVDSLLGATVQKSWYNRKLGKILIGRRPPGSTEGQWEVITGHDMLSNSAVNFISSAVTACAAAGLGSLLF
;
A
#
# COMPACT_ATOMS: atom_id res chain seq x y z
N MET A 1 1.77 0.78 9.14
CA MET A 1 0.64 1.37 9.90
C MET A 1 -0.56 1.74 9.03
N GLY A 2 -0.45 1.72 7.70
CA GLY A 2 -1.61 1.89 6.80
C GLY A 2 -2.57 0.70 6.80
N ASP A 3 -2.06 -0.52 6.98
CA ASP A 3 -2.82 -1.77 6.81
C ASP A 3 -4.05 -1.89 7.72
N THR A 4 -3.96 -1.39 8.96
CA THR A 4 -5.07 -1.41 9.92
C THR A 4 -6.11 -0.34 9.62
N LEU A 5 -5.69 0.90 9.34
CA LEU A 5 -6.63 1.98 8.99
C LEU A 5 -7.28 1.76 7.62
N ALA A 6 -6.56 1.17 6.66
CA ALA A 6 -7.10 0.82 5.35
C ALA A 6 -8.10 -0.35 5.41
N SER A 7 -7.89 -1.31 6.31
CA SER A 7 -8.83 -2.42 6.52
C SER A 7 -10.12 -1.97 7.23
N GLU A 8 -10.02 -1.06 8.21
CA GLU A 8 -11.16 -0.51 8.96
C GLU A 8 -12.00 0.47 8.11
N LEU A 9 -11.37 1.42 7.39
CA LEU A 9 -12.10 2.36 6.52
C LEU A 9 -12.55 1.73 5.19
N GLY A 10 -11.85 0.71 4.70
CA GLY A 10 -12.17 0.02 3.44
C GLY A 10 -13.50 -0.75 3.48
N ILE A 11 -13.96 -1.16 4.67
CA ILE A 11 -15.27 -1.80 4.86
C ILE A 11 -16.41 -0.82 4.58
N LEU A 12 -16.23 0.46 4.89
CA LEU A 12 -17.23 1.52 4.70
C LEU A 12 -17.34 2.04 3.26
N ALA A 13 -16.37 1.74 2.40
CA ALA A 13 -16.30 2.24 1.03
C ALA A 13 -17.41 1.63 0.15
N LYS A 14 -18.44 2.41 -0.25
CA LYS A 14 -19.64 1.96 -1.00
C LYS A 14 -19.37 1.21 -2.33
N GLY A 15 -18.19 1.31 -2.93
CA GLY A 15 -17.83 0.62 -4.18
C GLY A 15 -17.36 -0.82 -3.98
N GLN A 16 -17.57 -1.68 -4.98
CA GLN A 16 -16.93 -3.00 -5.03
C GLN A 16 -15.49 -2.83 -5.56
N PRO A 17 -14.46 -3.23 -4.81
CA PRO A 17 -13.08 -3.16 -5.28
C PRO A 17 -12.86 -4.06 -6.50
N ARG A 18 -11.89 -3.70 -7.34
CA ARG A 18 -11.50 -4.47 -8.53
C ARG A 18 -10.10 -5.01 -8.33
N LEU A 19 -9.89 -6.26 -8.71
CA LEU A 19 -8.59 -6.88 -8.57
C LEU A 19 -7.58 -6.23 -9.51
N VAL A 20 -6.40 -5.86 -9.02
CA VAL A 20 -5.38 -5.17 -9.84
C VAL A 20 -4.87 -6.00 -11.02
N THR A 21 -4.83 -7.33 -10.88
CA THR A 21 -4.33 -8.24 -11.90
C THR A 21 -5.37 -8.53 -12.99
N THR A 22 -6.59 -8.90 -12.60
CA THR A 22 -7.63 -9.36 -13.54
C THR A 22 -8.70 -8.31 -13.83
N TRP A 23 -8.69 -7.17 -13.12
CA TRP A 23 -9.71 -6.11 -13.19
C TRP A 23 -11.16 -6.55 -12.89
N LYS A 24 -11.35 -7.77 -12.40
CA LYS A 24 -12.65 -8.32 -11.99
C LYS A 24 -13.09 -7.71 -10.66
N GLN A 25 -14.40 -7.49 -10.51
CA GLN A 25 -14.97 -7.10 -9.22
C GLN A 25 -14.76 -8.22 -8.20
N VAL A 26 -14.22 -7.85 -7.05
CA VAL A 26 -13.97 -8.75 -5.94
C VAL A 26 -14.67 -8.22 -4.68
N PRO A 27 -15.07 -9.09 -3.75
CA PRO A 27 -15.69 -8.63 -2.52
C PRO A 27 -14.70 -7.83 -1.66
N ARG A 28 -15.23 -6.93 -0.82
CA ARG A 28 -14.43 -6.00 -0.01
C ARG A 28 -13.50 -6.75 0.96
N GLY A 29 -12.25 -6.33 1.04
CA GLY A 29 -11.22 -7.01 1.85
C GLY A 29 -10.48 -8.13 1.12
N THR A 30 -10.68 -8.30 -0.19
CA THR A 30 -9.83 -9.16 -1.01
C THR A 30 -8.46 -8.52 -1.20
N ASN A 31 -7.39 -9.26 -0.95
CA ASN A 31 -6.03 -8.76 -1.21
C ASN A 31 -5.82 -8.43 -2.69
N GLY A 32 -5.21 -7.26 -2.91
CA GLY A 32 -5.03 -6.70 -4.24
C GLY A 32 -6.28 -6.13 -4.90
N GLY A 33 -7.35 -5.93 -4.13
CA GLY A 33 -8.51 -5.16 -4.54
C GLY A 33 -8.25 -3.66 -4.49
N VAL A 34 -8.23 -3.01 -5.65
CA VAL A 34 -8.13 -1.56 -5.80
C VAL A 34 -9.54 -0.95 -5.79
N SER A 35 -9.76 0.06 -4.97
CA SER A 35 -11.03 0.82 -4.94
C SER A 35 -10.74 2.30 -5.13
N ALA A 36 -11.68 3.04 -5.72
CA ALA A 36 -11.54 4.49 -5.93
C ALA A 36 -11.29 5.25 -4.61
N LEU A 37 -11.96 4.84 -3.52
CA LEU A 37 -11.72 5.41 -2.20
C LEU A 37 -10.33 5.07 -1.66
N GLY A 38 -9.88 3.82 -1.81
CA GLY A 38 -8.52 3.42 -1.43
C GLY A 38 -7.45 4.24 -2.18
N THR A 39 -7.61 4.38 -3.50
CA THR A 39 -6.71 5.18 -4.34
C THR A 39 -6.67 6.65 -3.91
N LEU A 40 -7.82 7.24 -3.58
CA LEU A 40 -7.91 8.62 -3.11
C LEU A 40 -7.25 8.78 -1.73
N VAL A 41 -7.46 7.83 -0.82
CA VAL A 41 -6.80 7.82 0.49
C VAL A 41 -5.28 7.67 0.35
N SER A 42 -4.80 6.81 -0.56
CA SER A 42 -3.36 6.65 -0.83
C SER A 42 -2.75 7.92 -1.44
N PHE A 43 -3.47 8.61 -2.32
CA PHE A 43 -3.05 9.91 -2.85
C PHE A 43 -2.94 10.97 -1.74
N LEU A 44 -3.99 11.10 -0.91
CA LEU A 44 -4.00 12.06 0.20
C LEU A 44 -2.95 11.73 1.27
N GLY A 45 -2.75 10.45 1.58
CA GLY A 45 -1.72 9.99 2.50
C GLY A 45 -0.31 10.30 1.98
N GLY A 46 -0.07 10.09 0.69
CA GLY A 46 1.18 10.50 0.04
C GLY A 46 1.39 12.01 0.06
N ALA A 47 0.35 12.79 -0.21
CA ALA A 47 0.40 14.25 -0.13
C ALA A 47 0.69 14.73 1.31
N LEU A 48 0.11 14.06 2.33
CA LEU A 48 0.39 14.36 3.74
C LEU A 48 1.87 14.13 4.08
N ILE A 49 2.49 13.06 3.56
CA ILE A 49 3.94 12.85 3.70
C ILE A 49 4.71 14.02 3.08
N GLY A 50 4.31 14.48 1.89
CA GLY A 50 4.87 15.68 1.27
C GLY A 50 4.78 16.93 2.16
N VAL A 51 3.64 17.14 2.82
CA VAL A 51 3.45 18.24 3.80
C VAL A 51 4.39 18.09 5.00
N VAL A 52 4.54 16.88 5.54
CA VAL A 52 5.47 16.62 6.65
C VAL A 52 6.91 16.90 6.24
N CYS A 53 7.33 16.48 5.04
CA CYS A 53 8.65 16.79 4.51
C CYS A 53 8.88 18.31 4.38
N ILE A 54 7.89 19.05 3.87
CA ILE A 54 7.94 20.52 3.80
C ILE A 54 8.08 21.11 5.20
N ALA A 55 7.27 20.66 6.16
CA ALA A 55 7.36 21.13 7.55
C ALA A 55 8.74 20.85 8.15
N SER A 56 9.31 19.67 7.91
CA SER A 56 10.67 19.32 8.36
C SER A 56 11.74 20.28 7.84
N LEU A 57 11.61 20.82 6.62
CA LEU A 57 12.54 21.82 6.08
C LEU A 57 12.50 23.17 6.83
N TYR A 58 11.37 23.49 7.47
CA TYR A 58 11.27 24.69 8.32
C TYR A 58 11.81 24.49 9.74
N PHE A 59 11.86 23.24 10.22
CA PHE A 59 12.31 22.92 11.59
C PHE A 59 13.76 22.42 11.65
N LEU A 60 14.33 21.90 10.55
CA LEU A 60 15.74 21.54 10.49
C LEU A 60 16.62 22.80 10.36
N PRO A 61 17.79 22.85 11.01
CA PRO A 61 18.75 23.91 10.77
C PRO A 61 19.11 23.92 9.27
N PRO A 62 19.24 25.11 8.65
CA PRO A 62 19.55 25.20 7.23
C PRO A 62 20.82 24.40 6.94
N SER A 63 20.71 23.42 6.05
CA SER A 63 21.85 22.70 5.53
C SER A 63 22.71 23.67 4.74
N GLN A 64 24.05 23.60 4.90
CA GLN A 64 25.01 24.43 4.15
C GLN A 64 25.16 23.99 2.68
N THR A 65 24.25 23.16 2.19
CA THR A 65 24.22 22.69 0.80
C THR A 65 23.45 23.71 -0.05
N ASP A 66 24.07 24.21 -1.11
CA ASP A 66 23.47 25.11 -2.13
C ASP A 66 22.34 24.46 -2.95
N ASP A 67 21.71 23.42 -2.40
CA ASP A 67 20.74 22.63 -3.11
C ASP A 67 19.35 23.27 -2.96
N SER A 68 18.83 23.78 -4.07
CA SER A 68 17.53 24.48 -4.14
C SER A 68 16.34 23.66 -3.63
N LEU A 69 16.50 22.33 -3.55
CA LEU A 69 15.51 21.40 -3.01
C LEU A 69 15.46 21.37 -1.48
N CYS A 70 16.59 21.65 -0.82
CA CYS A 70 16.72 21.63 0.64
C CYS A 70 16.35 22.96 1.31
N SER A 71 15.93 23.95 0.52
CA SER A 71 15.46 25.24 1.00
C SER A 71 13.94 25.35 0.89
N PRO A 72 13.24 25.91 1.90
CA PRO A 72 11.80 26.13 1.83
C PRO A 72 11.45 27.14 0.72
N SER A 73 10.90 26.64 -0.38
CA SER A 73 10.50 27.41 -1.57
C SER A 73 9.19 26.85 -2.14
N VAL A 74 8.48 27.66 -2.93
CA VAL A 74 7.27 27.21 -3.65
C VAL A 74 7.61 26.04 -4.59
N SER A 75 8.78 26.08 -5.23
CA SER A 75 9.24 25.01 -6.13
C SER A 75 9.49 23.70 -5.39
N SER A 76 10.17 23.74 -4.24
CA SER A 76 10.43 22.55 -3.43
C SER A 76 9.12 22.00 -2.84
N ALA A 77 8.20 22.86 -2.40
CA ALA A 77 6.87 22.44 -1.93
C ALA A 77 6.06 21.69 -3.00
N VAL A 78 6.03 22.19 -4.24
CA VAL A 78 5.35 21.51 -5.36
C VAL A 78 5.99 20.14 -5.64
N ILE A 79 7.33 20.06 -5.59
CA ILE A 79 8.06 18.81 -5.79
C ILE A 79 7.73 17.81 -4.68
N TYR A 80 7.81 18.18 -3.41
CA TYR A 80 7.52 17.25 -2.31
C TYR A 80 6.06 16.79 -2.29
N LEU A 81 5.11 17.67 -2.59
CA LEU A 81 3.69 17.30 -2.70
C LEU A 81 3.43 16.34 -3.86
N SER A 82 3.98 16.63 -5.04
CA SER A 82 3.78 15.80 -6.24
C SER A 82 4.48 14.44 -6.08
N VAL A 83 5.73 14.42 -5.64
CA VAL A 83 6.48 13.18 -5.37
C VAL A 83 5.79 12.37 -4.28
N GLY A 84 5.38 13.00 -3.18
CA GLY A 84 4.68 12.32 -2.08
C GLY A 84 3.37 11.69 -2.55
N ALA A 85 2.53 12.44 -3.27
CA ALA A 85 1.26 11.95 -3.77
C ALA A 85 1.41 10.82 -4.80
N LEU A 86 2.35 10.96 -5.75
CA LEU A 86 2.66 9.92 -6.74
C LEU A 86 3.26 8.67 -6.07
N SER A 87 4.12 8.85 -5.06
CA SER A 87 4.69 7.73 -4.30
C SER A 87 3.63 7.02 -3.47
N GLY A 88 2.67 7.74 -2.88
CA GLY A 88 1.53 7.17 -2.18
C GLY A 88 0.64 6.33 -3.11
N LEU A 89 0.34 6.83 -4.31
CA LEU A 89 -0.36 6.08 -5.35
C LEU A 89 0.44 4.85 -5.79
N GLY A 90 1.71 5.02 -6.17
CA GLY A 90 2.57 3.94 -6.63
C GLY A 90 2.76 2.85 -5.59
N GLY A 91 3.04 3.23 -4.35
CA GLY A 91 3.18 2.30 -3.22
C GLY A 91 1.91 1.48 -2.99
N SER A 92 0.73 2.11 -3.04
CA SER A 92 -0.55 1.40 -2.90
C SER A 92 -0.82 0.40 -4.05
N MET A 93 -0.38 0.72 -5.27
CA MET A 93 -0.50 -0.17 -6.42
C MET A 93 0.45 -1.36 -6.31
N VAL A 94 1.70 -1.12 -5.90
CA VAL A 94 2.68 -2.19 -5.68
C VAL A 94 2.21 -3.13 -4.56
N ASP A 95 1.72 -2.59 -3.45
CA ASP A 95 1.17 -3.38 -2.35
C ASP A 95 -0.05 -4.20 -2.81
N SER A 96 -0.95 -3.60 -3.60
CA SER A 96 -2.08 -4.32 -4.19
C SER A 96 -1.62 -5.44 -5.14
N LEU A 97 -0.59 -5.19 -5.96
CA LEU A 97 -0.06 -6.19 -6.87
C LEU A 97 0.54 -7.37 -6.11
N LEU A 98 1.38 -7.08 -5.11
CA LEU A 98 1.98 -8.09 -4.23
C LEU A 98 0.91 -8.87 -3.47
N GLY A 99 -0.12 -8.19 -2.96
CA GLY A 99 -1.27 -8.82 -2.31
C GLY A 99 -2.02 -9.76 -3.25
N ALA A 100 -2.28 -9.35 -4.50
CA ALA A 100 -2.95 -10.20 -5.49
C ALA A 100 -2.12 -11.42 -5.91
N THR A 101 -0.80 -11.29 -5.99
CA THR A 101 0.08 -12.36 -6.45
C THR A 101 0.47 -13.33 -5.34
N VAL A 102 0.77 -12.81 -4.14
CA VAL A 102 1.41 -13.59 -3.08
C VAL A 102 0.43 -14.05 -2.00
N GLN A 103 -0.71 -13.36 -1.81
CA GLN A 103 -1.62 -13.70 -0.72
C GLN A 103 -2.87 -14.42 -1.22
N LYS A 104 -3.03 -15.67 -0.79
CA LYS A 104 -4.20 -16.47 -1.12
C LYS A 104 -5.45 -15.94 -0.41
N SER A 105 -6.49 -15.63 -1.19
CA SER A 105 -7.78 -15.13 -0.67
C SER A 105 -8.89 -16.13 -0.95
N TRP A 106 -9.59 -16.56 0.11
CA TRP A 106 -10.72 -17.47 0.05
C TRP A 106 -12.02 -16.71 0.23
N TYR A 107 -13.08 -17.15 -0.44
CA TYR A 107 -14.41 -16.58 -0.31
C TYR A 107 -15.47 -17.64 -0.12
N ASN A 108 -16.35 -17.38 0.82
CA ASN A 108 -17.51 -18.20 1.08
C ASN A 108 -18.76 -17.50 0.56
N ARG A 109 -19.32 -17.98 -0.56
CA ARG A 109 -20.55 -17.45 -1.18
C ARG A 109 -21.77 -17.51 -0.25
N LYS A 110 -21.85 -18.51 0.64
CA LYS A 110 -23.00 -18.69 1.54
C LYS A 110 -22.98 -17.69 2.70
N LEU A 111 -21.80 -17.38 3.22
CA LEU A 111 -21.62 -16.47 4.35
C LEU A 111 -21.29 -15.03 3.94
N GLY A 112 -20.92 -14.80 2.67
CA GLY A 112 -20.43 -13.51 2.19
C GLY A 112 -19.09 -13.08 2.83
N LYS A 113 -18.34 -14.02 3.41
CA LYS A 113 -17.10 -13.76 4.15
C LYS A 113 -15.87 -14.05 3.29
N ILE A 114 -14.86 -13.20 3.44
CA ILE A 114 -13.53 -13.39 2.87
C ILE A 114 -12.58 -13.83 3.97
N LEU A 115 -11.67 -14.75 3.64
CA LEU A 115 -10.62 -15.20 4.52
C LEU A 115 -9.28 -15.11 3.80
N ILE A 116 -8.31 -14.47 4.44
CA ILE A 116 -6.97 -14.29 3.91
C ILE A 116 -6.05 -15.37 4.49
N GLY A 117 -5.22 -15.98 3.66
CA GLY A 117 -4.22 -16.97 4.08
C GLY A 117 -4.72 -18.40 4.09
N ARG A 118 -4.52 -19.13 5.20
CA ARG A 118 -4.84 -20.56 5.29
C ARG A 118 -6.32 -20.79 5.57
N ARG A 119 -6.89 -21.78 4.90
CA ARG A 119 -8.25 -22.26 5.09
C ARG A 119 -8.51 -22.61 6.57
N PRO A 120 -9.71 -22.31 7.13
CA PRO A 120 -10.00 -22.60 8.53
C PRO A 120 -10.05 -24.13 8.73
N PRO A 121 -9.38 -24.67 9.78
CA PRO A 121 -9.44 -26.10 10.08
C PRO A 121 -10.89 -26.50 10.40
N GLY A 122 -11.37 -27.58 9.78
CA GLY A 122 -12.75 -28.08 9.94
C GLY A 122 -13.78 -27.53 8.96
N SER A 123 -13.38 -26.75 7.94
CA SER A 123 -14.30 -26.26 6.91
C SER A 123 -14.63 -27.32 5.85
N THR A 124 -15.92 -27.59 5.61
CA THR A 124 -16.41 -28.59 4.65
C THR A 124 -15.89 -28.33 3.23
N GLU A 125 -15.46 -29.37 2.50
CA GLU A 125 -15.12 -29.27 1.07
C GLU A 125 -16.21 -28.55 0.28
N GLY A 126 -15.81 -27.61 -0.58
CA GLY A 126 -16.72 -26.80 -1.41
C GLY A 126 -17.31 -25.53 -0.76
N GLN A 127 -17.09 -25.24 0.53
CA GLN A 127 -17.59 -23.99 1.14
C GLN A 127 -16.75 -22.74 0.85
N TRP A 128 -15.47 -22.93 0.50
CA TRP A 128 -14.51 -21.84 0.34
C TRP A 128 -13.87 -21.94 -1.05
N GLU A 129 -14.18 -20.97 -1.90
CA GLU A 129 -13.63 -20.83 -3.26
C GLU A 129 -12.38 -19.95 -3.21
N VAL A 130 -11.30 -20.34 -3.89
CA VAL A 130 -10.10 -19.51 -4.03
C VAL A 130 -10.40 -18.41 -5.04
N ILE A 131 -10.26 -17.15 -4.65
CA ILE A 131 -10.41 -16.00 -5.56
C ILE A 131 -9.06 -15.66 -6.19
N THR A 132 -7.98 -15.58 -5.39
CA THR A 132 -6.67 -15.06 -5.81
C THR A 132 -5.50 -15.66 -5.05
N GLY A 133 -4.29 -15.47 -5.59
CA GLY A 133 -3.00 -15.75 -4.95
C GLY A 133 -2.51 -17.20 -5.12
N HIS A 134 -1.19 -17.36 -5.06
CA HIS A 134 -0.53 -18.66 -4.93
C HIS A 134 -0.10 -18.88 -3.47
N ASP A 135 -0.21 -20.12 -2.99
CA ASP A 135 0.08 -20.52 -1.58
C ASP A 135 1.60 -20.64 -1.31
N MET A 136 2.43 -19.75 -1.88
CA MET A 136 3.88 -19.91 -1.87
C MET A 136 4.60 -19.19 -0.71
N LEU A 137 4.06 -18.09 -0.18
CA LEU A 137 4.67 -17.35 0.94
C LEU A 137 3.59 -16.84 1.92
N SER A 138 3.86 -16.97 3.22
CA SER A 138 3.00 -16.40 4.26
C SER A 138 3.08 -14.86 4.26
N ASN A 139 2.00 -14.19 4.69
CA ASN A 139 1.91 -12.73 4.78
C ASN A 139 3.12 -12.13 5.56
N SER A 140 3.56 -12.81 6.62
CA SER A 140 4.76 -12.44 7.39
C SER A 140 6.07 -12.52 6.60
N ALA A 141 6.22 -13.50 5.71
CA ALA A 141 7.42 -13.66 4.89
C ALA A 141 7.50 -12.58 3.80
N VAL A 142 6.35 -12.22 3.21
CA VAL A 142 6.26 -11.11 2.25
C VAL A 142 6.61 -9.79 2.91
N ASN A 143 6.07 -9.52 4.10
CA ASN A 143 6.40 -8.31 4.84
C ASN A 143 7.87 -8.25 5.25
N PHE A 144 8.48 -9.38 5.62
CA PHE A 144 9.91 -9.43 5.93
C PHE A 144 10.77 -9.10 4.71
N ILE A 145 10.49 -9.72 3.57
CA ILE A 145 11.25 -9.49 2.32
C ILE A 145 11.02 -8.06 1.81
N SER A 146 9.78 -7.58 1.80
CA SER A 146 9.42 -6.21 1.43
C SER A 146 10.17 -5.18 2.28
N SER A 147 10.18 -5.36 3.61
CA SER A 147 10.87 -4.46 4.53
C SER A 147 12.39 -4.49 4.33
N ALA A 148 12.96 -5.68 4.13
CA ALA A 148 14.40 -5.85 3.89
C ALA A 148 14.85 -5.18 2.58
N VAL A 149 14.10 -5.38 1.50
CA VAL A 149 14.39 -4.75 0.20
C VAL A 149 14.25 -3.23 0.28
N THR A 150 13.19 -2.74 0.93
CA THR A 150 12.96 -1.30 1.10
C THR A 150 14.07 -0.66 1.94
N ALA A 151 14.52 -1.32 3.01
CA ALA A 151 15.62 -0.84 3.85
C ALA A 151 16.94 -0.79 3.07
N CYS A 152 17.26 -1.82 2.30
CA CYS A 152 18.47 -1.85 1.47
C CYS A 152 18.43 -0.79 0.35
N ALA A 153 17.29 -0.60 -0.31
CA ALA A 153 17.12 0.41 -1.34
C ALA A 153 17.24 1.83 -0.76
N ALA A 154 16.63 2.08 0.39
CA ALA A 154 16.73 3.35 1.10
C ALA A 154 18.16 3.64 1.55
N ALA A 155 18.88 2.63 2.08
CA ALA A 155 20.28 2.76 2.46
C ALA A 155 21.18 3.04 1.25
N GLY A 156 20.97 2.33 0.13
CA GLY A 156 21.74 2.52 -1.10
C GLY A 156 21.51 3.87 -1.77
N LEU A 157 20.27 4.36 -1.78
CA LEU A 157 19.95 5.72 -2.24
C LEU A 157 20.53 6.78 -1.29
N GLY A 158 20.46 6.54 0.03
CA GLY A 158 21.06 7.41 1.02
C GLY A 158 22.58 7.56 0.83
N SER A 159 23.29 6.47 0.55
CA SER A 159 24.74 6.49 0.27
C SER A 159 25.13 7.06 -1.10
N LEU A 160 24.16 7.26 -2.00
CA LEU A 160 24.39 7.85 -3.33
C LEU A 160 24.07 9.35 -3.36
N LEU A 161 23.23 9.81 -2.43
CA LEU A 161 22.76 11.20 -2.32
C LEU A 161 23.53 12.00 -1.26
N PHE A 162 24.23 11.33 -0.33
CA PHE A 162 25.07 11.92 0.73
C PHE A 162 26.45 11.28 0.75
#